data_AF-A0A2N5YQY0-F1
#
_entry.id   AF-A0A2N5YQY0-F1
#
_cell.length_a   1.000
_cell.length_b   1.000
_cell.length_c   1.000
_cell.angle_alpha   90.00
_cell.angle_beta   90.00
_cell.angle_gamma   90.00
#
_symmetry.space_group_name_H-M   'P 1'
#
loop_
_entity.id
_entity.type
_entity.pdbx_description
1 polymer ?
#
loop_
_entity_poly.entity_id
_entity_poly.type
_entity_poly.pdbx_seq_one_letter_code
_entity_poly.pdbx_strand_id
1 'polypeptide(L)' 'MKKLSVFIVLAMLSVAVFGQKRNVTSAWSYLKDGFLDDAKKSIDKAEIHDDTKDWYKTYYFKGQIYQELGISEKPKYR' A
#
# COMPACT_ATOMS: atom_id res chain seq x y z
N MET A 1 -6.89 32.62 -18.24
CA MET A 1 -7.29 31.19 -18.17
C MET A 1 -6.11 30.21 -18.25
N LYS A 2 -5.12 30.40 -19.15
CA LYS A 2 -3.93 29.52 -19.24
C LYS A 2 -3.15 29.37 -17.93
N LYS A 3 -3.00 30.45 -17.14
CA LYS A 3 -2.33 30.42 -15.82
C LYS A 3 -3.06 29.57 -14.77
N LEU A 4 -4.39 29.48 -14.86
CA LEU A 4 -5.20 28.69 -13.93
C LEU A 4 -5.13 27.20 -14.25
N SER A 5 -5.12 26.85 -15.55
CA SER A 5 -4.91 25.46 -15.99
C SER A 5 -3.56 24.89 -15.55
N VAL A 6 -2.48 25.70 -15.61
CA VAL A 6 -1.16 25.27 -15.13
C VAL A 6 -1.17 25.01 -13.62
N PHE A 7 -1.85 25.86 -12.85
CA PHE A 7 -2.02 25.66 -11.40
C PHE A 7 -2.80 24.39 -11.05
N ILE A 8 -3.87 24.09 -11.80
CA ILE A 8 -4.68 22.88 -11.59
C ILE A 8 -3.86 21.62 -11.91
N VAL A 9 -3.06 21.63 -12.98
CA VAL A 9 -2.16 20.51 -13.31
C VAL A 9 -1.09 20.30 -12.23
N LEU A 10 -0.46 21.38 -11.74
CA LEU A 10 0.51 21.32 -10.65
C LEU A 10 -0.11 20.81 -9.34
N ALA A 11 -1.35 21.22 -9.04
CA ALA A 11 -2.07 20.74 -7.86
C ALA A 11 -2.46 19.25 -7.97
N MET A 12 -2.76 18.73 -9.16
CA MET A 12 -3.05 17.30 -9.34
C MET A 12 -1.80 16.42 -9.17
N LEU A 13 -0.62 16.90 -9.58
CA LEU A 13 0.64 16.19 -9.43
C LEU A 13 1.07 16.04 -7.96
N SER A 14 0.73 17.00 -7.09
CA SER A 14 1.10 16.92 -5.67
C SER A 14 0.32 15.85 -4.90
N VAL A 15 -0.92 15.52 -5.31
CA VAL A 15 -1.75 14.49 -4.63
C VAL A 15 -1.24 13.07 -4.90
N ALA A 16 -0.59 12.84 -6.04
CA ALA A 16 -0.08 11.52 -6.42
C ALA A 16 1.03 11.00 -5.50
N VAL A 17 1.85 11.91 -4.94
CA VAL A 17 3.02 11.58 -4.10
C VAL A 17 2.59 11.10 -2.70
N PHE A 18 1.50 11.65 -2.13
CA PHE A 18 1.07 11.31 -0.77
C PHE A 18 0.17 10.06 -0.70
N GLY A 19 -0.34 9.58 -1.83
CA GLY A 19 -1.31 8.48 -1.87
C GLY A 19 -0.75 7.09 -1.55
N GLN A 20 0.57 6.91 -1.55
CA GLN A 20 1.17 5.58 -1.66
C GLN A 20 1.58 5.00 -0.30
N LYS A 21 1.98 5.85 0.65
CA LYS A 21 2.15 5.46 2.06
C LYS A 21 0.83 5.01 2.70
N ARG A 22 -0.31 5.50 2.19
CA ARG A 22 -1.63 5.01 2.59
C ARG A 22 -1.79 3.51 2.28
N ASN A 23 -1.22 2.99 1.19
CA ASN A 23 -1.29 1.55 0.89
C ASN A 23 -0.58 0.71 1.96
N VAL A 24 0.54 1.19 2.49
CA VAL A 24 1.25 0.54 3.62
C VAL A 24 0.39 0.55 4.89
N THR A 25 -0.23 1.69 5.21
CA THR A 25 -1.14 1.80 6.37
C THR A 25 -2.38 0.94 6.21
N SER A 26 -2.98 0.91 5.02
CA SER A 26 -4.14 0.06 4.70
C SER A 26 -3.78 -1.42 4.78
N ALA A 27 -2.61 -1.83 4.29
CA ALA A 27 -2.14 -3.20 4.42
C ALA A 27 -2.06 -3.65 5.88
N TRP A 28 -1.56 -2.77 6.76
CA TRP A 28 -1.54 -3.02 8.20
C TRP A 28 -2.95 -3.16 8.79
N SER A 29 -3.88 -2.24 8.45
CA SER A 29 -5.27 -2.35 8.90
C SER A 29 -5.92 -3.67 8.44
N TYR A 30 -5.79 -4.03 7.17
CA TYR A 30 -6.33 -5.28 6.64
C TYR A 30 -5.74 -6.51 7.31
N LEU A 31 -4.44 -6.51 7.63
CA LEU A 31 -3.81 -7.57 8.41
C LEU A 31 -4.47 -7.70 9.79
N LYS A 32 -4.64 -6.59 10.52
CA LYS A 32 -5.26 -6.61 11.86
C LYS A 32 -6.71 -7.10 11.83
N ASP A 33 -7.42 -6.80 10.75
CA ASP A 33 -8.82 -7.19 10.56
C ASP A 33 -8.96 -8.62 9.97
N GLY A 34 -7.84 -9.27 9.61
CA GLY A 34 -7.81 -10.63 9.05
C GLY A 34 -8.18 -10.74 7.56
N PHE A 35 -8.26 -9.62 6.84
CA PHE A 35 -8.47 -9.54 5.40
C PHE A 35 -7.14 -9.73 4.64
N LEU A 36 -6.59 -10.95 4.71
CA LEU A 36 -5.22 -11.22 4.22
C LEU A 36 -5.03 -11.00 2.70
N ASP A 37 -6.05 -11.26 1.87
CA ASP A 37 -6.01 -10.94 0.44
C ASP A 37 -5.81 -9.45 0.17
N ASP A 38 -6.61 -8.62 0.85
CA ASP A 38 -6.57 -7.16 0.70
C ASP A 38 -5.28 -6.58 1.28
N ALA A 39 -4.80 -7.17 2.38
CA ALA A 39 -3.50 -6.85 2.96
C ALA A 39 -2.37 -7.12 1.96
N LYS A 40 -2.35 -8.33 1.35
CA LYS A 40 -1.37 -8.72 0.33
C LYS A 40 -1.41 -7.79 -0.87
N LYS A 41 -2.60 -7.55 -1.42
CA LYS A 41 -2.79 -6.67 -2.58
C LYS A 41 -2.32 -5.25 -2.30
N SER A 42 -2.52 -4.75 -1.09
CA SER A 42 -2.11 -3.40 -0.71
C SER A 42 -0.59 -3.29 -0.50
N ILE A 43 0.03 -4.28 0.14
CA ILE A 43 1.48 -4.25 0.39
C ILE A 43 2.29 -4.49 -0.88
N ASP A 44 1.84 -5.38 -1.77
CA ASP A 44 2.51 -5.63 -3.05
C ASP A 44 2.50 -4.37 -3.95
N LYS A 45 1.42 -3.57 -3.91
CA LYS A 45 1.38 -2.26 -4.58
C LYS A 45 2.34 -1.25 -3.98
N ALA A 46 2.51 -1.28 -2.66
CA ALA A 46 3.43 -0.37 -1.97
C ALA A 46 4.91 -0.76 -2.22
N GLU A 47 5.20 -2.04 -2.39
CA GLU A 47 6.58 -2.50 -2.65
C GLU A 47 7.15 -1.97 -3.97
N ILE A 48 6.33 -1.83 -5.01
CA ILE A 48 6.80 -1.38 -6.33
C ILE A 48 6.83 0.14 -6.50
N HIS A 49 6.35 0.89 -5.51
CA HIS A 49 6.24 2.35 -5.62
C HIS A 49 7.47 3.05 -5.04
N ASP A 50 8.02 4.04 -5.74
CA ASP A 50 9.29 4.69 -5.39
C ASP A 50 9.34 5.23 -3.95
N ASP A 51 8.26 5.82 -3.45
CA ASP A 51 8.21 6.37 -2.08
C ASP A 51 8.15 5.32 -0.96
N THR A 52 7.82 4.08 -1.29
CA THR A 52 7.55 3.02 -0.31
C THR A 52 8.39 1.77 -0.52
N LYS A 53 9.05 1.60 -1.67
CA LYS A 53 9.94 0.47 -1.98
C LYS A 53 11.15 0.39 -1.05
N ASP A 54 11.65 1.54 -0.57
CA ASP A 54 12.80 1.60 0.35
C ASP A 54 12.36 1.84 1.81
N TRP A 55 11.04 1.89 2.06
CA TRP A 55 10.52 2.16 3.38
C TRP A 55 10.47 0.90 4.24
N TYR A 56 11.15 0.91 5.38
CA TYR A 56 11.23 -0.25 6.28
C TYR A 56 9.85 -0.84 6.66
N LYS A 57 8.81 0.00 6.78
CA LYS A 57 7.45 -0.46 7.12
C LYS A 57 6.86 -1.36 6.04
N THR A 58 7.19 -1.11 4.77
CA THR A 58 6.72 -1.93 3.65
C THR A 58 7.16 -3.37 3.83
N TYR A 59 8.46 -3.60 4.08
CA TYR A 59 8.98 -4.95 4.28
C TYR A 59 8.58 -5.56 5.62
N TYR A 60 8.50 -4.75 6.69
CA TYR A 60 8.06 -5.23 7.99
C TYR A 60 6.62 -5.77 7.93
N PHE A 61 5.69 -4.99 7.37
CA PHE A 61 4.31 -5.44 7.20
C PHE A 61 4.19 -6.56 6.16
N LYS A 62 4.99 -6.52 5.08
CA LYS A 62 5.03 -7.62 4.10
C LYS A 62 5.40 -8.94 4.77
N GLY A 63 6.45 -8.97 5.60
CA GLY A 63 6.86 -10.16 6.33
C GLY A 63 5.73 -10.72 7.21
N GLN A 64 5.06 -9.86 7.97
CA GLN A 64 3.93 -10.27 8.82
C GLN A 64 2.74 -10.80 8.02
N ILE A 65 2.37 -10.11 6.93
CA ILE A 65 1.27 -10.54 6.04
C ILE A 65 1.56 -11.92 5.44
N TYR A 66 2.77 -12.12 4.93
CA TYR A 66 3.15 -13.38 4.28
C TYR A 66 3.34 -14.52 5.29
N GLN A 67 3.80 -14.22 6.51
CA GLN A 67 3.80 -15.19 7.61
C GLN A 67 2.37 -15.65 7.91
N GLU A 68 1.44 -14.70 8.10
CA GLU A 68 0.05 -15.00 8.43
C GLU A 68 -0.63 -15.80 7.30
N LEU A 69 -0.36 -15.45 6.03
CA LEU A 69 -0.80 -16.22 4.88
C LEU A 69 -0.30 -17.67 4.94
N GLY A 70 0.98 -17.88 5.25
CA GLY A 70 1.60 -19.22 5.29
C GLY A 70 1.11 -20.10 6.45
N ILE A 71 0.69 -19.51 7.57
CA ILE A 71 0.16 -20.26 8.72
C ILE A 71 -1.37 -20.34 8.73
N SER A 72 -2.06 -19.56 7.88
CA SER A 72 -3.52 -19.56 7.83
C SER A 72 -4.05 -20.91 7.36
N GLU A 73 -4.98 -21.50 8.11
CA GLU A 73 -5.65 -22.75 7.73
C GLU A 73 -6.82 -22.54 6.76
N LYS A 74 -7.16 -21.28 6.46
CA LYS A 74 -8.25 -20.96 5.54
C LYS A 74 -7.91 -21.51 4.15
N PRO A 75 -8.77 -22.33 3.52
CA PRO A 75 -8.49 -22.94 2.21
C PRO A 75 -8.14 -21.95 1.10
N LYS A 76 -8.59 -20.69 1.22
CA LYS A 76 -8.31 -19.61 0.27
C LYS A 76 -6.85 -19.15 0.28
N TYR A 77 -6.13 -19.39 1.39
CA TYR A 77 -4.77 -18.92 1.63
C TYR A 77 -3.73 -20.05 1.74
N ARG A 78 -4.17 -21.32 1.68
CA ARG A 78 -3.30 -22.50 1.56
C ARG A 78 -2.92 -22.78 0.11
#